data_AF-A0A928G354-F1
#
_entry.id   AF-A0A928G354-F1
#
_cell.length_a   1.000
_cell.length_b   1.000
_cell.length_c   1.000
_cell.angle_alpha   90.00
_cell.angle_beta   90.00
_cell.angle_gamma   90.00
#
_symmetry.space_group_name_H-M   'P 1'
#
loop_
_entity.id
_entity.type
_entity.pdbx_description
1 polymer ?
#
loop_
_entity_poly.entity_id
_entity_poly.type
_entity_poly.pdbx_seq_one_letter_code
_entity_poly.pdbx_strand_id
1 'polypeptide(L)'
;MKKILLLVLGVALFSAPVEAQSFLKKLGKAVENAVKEEITNAIKDGVNKNSQNDEQPQQSAQPAVQANQANQPKQSSPAPTEKPDHGENIQQESGLDYIDEYGINHGGGILIGGILWAPVNCGYHATDFPYGKLYQWGRKHGQGYNGPYRVEQGNVNPDKTQAEITPAPVTPAEARKHPNTFYAKSDNATFNWTTNDMKLWNNFTDDGIIFKNKDNDPCPEGWRVPELYDFYNLVEHHSKFVKHPDTGQQGMWFSGPQPYSTDVQRIFLPAAGIRFQDAEAAGREVYGKYWTLRHGGSEGAVWHLDFSNNGADVLPMAFPHEAYTVRCVRDIEGQKMK
;
A
#
# COMPACT_ATOMS: atom_id res chain seq x y z
N MET A 1 -8.64 24.42 6.20
CA MET A 1 -8.98 24.52 7.64
C MET A 1 -8.92 23.18 8.39
N LYS A 2 -9.59 22.09 7.94
CA LYS A 2 -9.48 20.74 8.58
C LYS A 2 -8.04 20.26 8.83
N LYS A 3 -7.13 20.42 7.86
CA LYS A 3 -5.72 19.98 7.96
C LYS A 3 -4.88 20.83 8.93
N ILE A 4 -5.22 22.11 9.12
CA ILE A 4 -4.51 23.02 10.06
C ILE A 4 -5.00 22.78 11.49
N LEU A 5 -6.29 22.50 11.68
CA LEU A 5 -6.88 22.24 13.00
C LEU A 5 -6.40 20.90 13.60
N LEU A 6 -6.25 19.86 12.76
CA LEU A 6 -5.70 18.55 13.18
C LEU A 6 -4.22 18.63 13.57
N LEU A 7 -3.44 19.48 12.90
CA LEU A 7 -2.01 19.68 13.20
C LEU A 7 -1.80 20.40 14.54
N VAL A 8 -2.65 21.39 14.88
CA VAL A 8 -2.60 22.09 16.17
C VAL A 8 -3.08 21.19 17.33
N LEU A 9 -4.06 20.32 17.10
CA LEU A 9 -4.56 19.37 18.10
C LEU A 9 -3.57 18.21 18.36
N GLY A 10 -2.87 17.73 17.34
CA GLY A 10 -1.91 16.62 17.47
C GLY A 10 -0.67 16.97 18.30
N VAL A 11 -0.18 18.21 18.22
CA VAL A 11 1.01 18.67 18.97
C VAL A 11 0.71 18.91 20.45
N ALA A 12 -0.52 19.31 20.80
CA ALA A 12 -0.91 19.61 22.18
C ALA A 12 -1.22 18.37 23.05
N LEU A 13 -1.47 17.19 22.45
CA LEU A 13 -1.89 15.99 23.18
C LEU A 13 -0.76 15.27 23.92
N PHE A 14 0.50 15.48 23.53
CA PHE A 14 1.65 14.71 24.04
C PHE A 14 2.41 15.35 25.22
N SER A 15 2.07 16.59 25.61
CA SER A 15 2.79 17.31 26.68
C SER A 15 1.89 18.00 27.71
N ALA A 16 0.57 17.80 27.65
CA ALA A 16 -0.37 18.44 28.55
C ALA A 16 -0.76 17.55 29.76
N PRO A 17 -0.99 18.13 30.95
CA PRO A 17 -1.49 17.40 32.12
C PRO A 17 -2.83 16.69 31.81
N VAL A 18 -3.14 15.60 32.54
CA VAL A 18 -4.32 14.74 32.33
C VAL A 18 -5.65 15.52 32.22
N GLU A 19 -5.77 16.63 32.96
CA GLU A 19 -6.95 17.50 32.94
C GLU A 19 -7.11 18.24 31.60
N ALA A 20 -6.01 18.64 30.96
CA ALA A 20 -6.01 19.26 29.65
C ALA A 20 -6.33 18.25 28.53
N GLN A 21 -5.95 16.98 28.66
CA GLN A 21 -6.35 15.93 27.70
C GLN A 21 -7.86 15.69 27.72
N SER A 22 -8.50 15.73 28.90
CA SER A 22 -9.95 15.65 29.04
C SER A 22 -10.66 16.83 28.36
N PHE A 23 -10.13 18.05 28.53
CA PHE A 23 -10.64 19.24 27.86
C PHE A 23 -10.49 19.16 26.33
N LEU A 24 -9.34 18.74 25.82
CA LEU A 24 -9.08 18.58 24.38
C LEU A 24 -9.99 17.51 23.75
N LYS A 25 -10.27 16.41 24.45
CA LYS A 25 -11.22 15.39 23.99
C LYS A 25 -12.66 15.92 23.92
N LYS A 26 -13.08 16.73 24.89
CA LYS A 26 -14.39 17.39 24.86
C LYS A 26 -14.48 18.42 23.73
N LEU A 27 -13.42 19.19 23.50
CA LEU A 27 -13.34 20.18 22.43
C LEU A 27 -13.40 19.51 21.04
N GLY A 28 -12.65 18.42 20.83
CA GLY A 28 -12.68 17.65 19.58
C GLY A 28 -14.09 17.13 19.25
N LYS A 29 -14.80 16.61 20.25
CA LYS A 29 -16.18 16.12 20.08
C LYS A 29 -17.17 17.26 19.79
N ALA A 30 -16.98 18.43 20.39
CA ALA A 30 -17.82 19.61 20.11
C ALA A 30 -17.63 20.13 18.68
N VAL A 31 -16.38 20.17 18.20
CA VAL A 31 -16.05 20.58 16.83
C VAL A 31 -16.61 19.60 15.81
N GLU A 32 -16.47 18.29 16.05
CA GLU A 32 -17.03 17.26 15.16
C GLU A 32 -18.55 17.40 15.04
N ASN A 33 -19.24 17.66 16.14
CA ASN A 33 -20.69 17.85 16.15
C ASN A 33 -21.11 19.12 15.40
N ALA A 34 -20.40 20.24 15.60
CA ALA A 34 -20.69 21.49 14.90
C ALA A 34 -20.52 21.35 13.38
N VAL A 35 -19.48 20.64 12.93
CA VAL A 35 -19.25 20.37 11.50
C VAL A 35 -20.34 19.46 10.92
N LYS A 36 -20.81 18.45 11.67
CA LYS A 36 -21.91 17.59 11.23
C LYS A 36 -23.22 18.38 11.09
N GLU A 37 -23.48 19.32 12.00
CA GLU A 37 -24.67 20.17 11.96
C GLU A 37 -24.63 21.13 10.77
N GLU A 38 -23.48 21.75 10.49
CA GLU A 38 -23.29 22.65 9.35
C GLU A 38 -23.46 21.92 8.01
N ILE A 39 -22.89 20.71 7.87
CA ILE A 39 -23.09 19.86 6.68
C ILE A 39 -24.57 19.46 6.53
N THR A 40 -25.23 19.10 7.63
CA THR A 40 -26.65 18.71 7.60
C THR A 40 -27.54 19.87 7.16
N ASN A 41 -27.25 21.09 7.63
CA ASN A 41 -27.98 22.28 7.23
C ASN A 41 -27.72 22.66 5.77
N ALA A 42 -26.48 22.57 5.30
CA ALA A 42 -26.14 22.81 3.89
C ALA A 42 -26.83 21.80 2.94
N ILE A 43 -26.99 20.54 3.36
CA ILE A 43 -27.73 19.52 2.60
C ILE A 43 -29.22 19.86 2.56
N LYS A 44 -29.83 20.27 3.69
CA LYS A 44 -31.24 20.68 3.74
C LYS A 44 -31.53 21.89 2.86
N ASP A 45 -30.63 22.87 2.84
CA ASP A 45 -30.75 24.07 2.01
C ASP A 45 -30.56 23.77 0.52
N GLY A 46 -29.72 22.79 0.18
CA GLY A 46 -29.55 22.31 -1.20
C GLY A 46 -30.76 21.54 -1.72
N VAL A 47 -31.42 20.75 -0.87
CA VAL A 47 -32.63 19.99 -1.22
C VAL A 47 -33.85 20.90 -1.41
N ASN A 48 -33.99 21.97 -0.62
CA ASN A 48 -35.09 22.94 -0.75
C ASN A 48 -35.00 23.86 -1.98
N LYS A 49 -33.83 23.97 -2.63
CA LYS A 49 -33.67 24.77 -3.86
C LYS A 49 -34.03 24.02 -5.14
N ASN A 50 -34.16 22.69 -5.09
CA ASN A 50 -34.53 21.87 -6.25
C ASN A 50 -36.04 21.56 -6.34
N SER A 51 -36.86 22.06 -5.42
CA SER A 51 -38.32 21.85 -5.40
C SER A 51 -39.12 23.05 -5.91
N GLN A 52 -38.45 24.10 -6.41
CA GLN A 52 -39.09 25.23 -7.07
C GLN A 52 -38.45 25.43 -8.45
N ASN A 53 -38.89 24.66 -9.44
CA ASN A 53 -39.02 25.12 -10.84
C ASN A 53 -39.85 24.10 -11.64
N ASP A 54 -41.00 24.60 -12.08
CA ASP A 54 -41.69 24.37 -13.36
C ASP A 54 -42.75 23.27 -13.51
N GLU A 55 -43.98 23.75 -13.32
CA GLU A 55 -45.24 23.29 -13.89
C GLU A 55 -45.31 23.55 -15.44
N GLN A 56 -45.57 22.48 -16.22
CA GLN A 56 -46.48 22.32 -17.40
C GLN A 56 -46.44 23.25 -18.67
N PRO A 57 -47.08 22.90 -19.84
CA PRO A 57 -48.01 21.79 -20.16
C PRO A 57 -47.80 21.01 -21.51
N GLN A 58 -48.67 20.00 -21.67
CA GLN A 58 -48.89 18.99 -22.73
C GLN A 58 -48.98 19.45 -24.20
N GLN A 59 -48.66 18.54 -25.15
CA GLN A 59 -49.52 18.29 -26.32
C GLN A 59 -49.31 16.90 -26.97
N SER A 60 -50.41 16.43 -27.55
CA SER A 60 -50.79 15.09 -28.04
C SER A 60 -50.33 14.74 -29.47
N ALA A 61 -50.12 13.44 -29.75
CA ALA A 61 -50.84 12.67 -30.79
C ALA A 61 -50.16 11.33 -31.14
N GLN A 62 -50.96 10.26 -31.14
CA GLN A 62 -50.80 8.99 -31.89
C GLN A 62 -51.95 8.94 -32.92
N PRO A 63 -51.89 8.18 -34.05
CA PRO A 63 -52.07 6.71 -34.02
C PRO A 63 -51.33 5.92 -35.16
N ALA A 64 -50.81 4.71 -34.85
CA ALA A 64 -51.33 3.37 -35.22
C ALA A 64 -50.91 2.80 -36.59
N VAL A 65 -50.53 1.51 -36.62
CA VAL A 65 -51.18 0.39 -37.36
C VAL A 65 -50.30 -0.88 -37.37
N GLN A 66 -50.86 -1.95 -36.75
CA GLN A 66 -50.89 -3.40 -37.08
C GLN A 66 -49.60 -4.14 -37.50
N ALA A 67 -49.15 -5.17 -36.78
CA ALA A 67 -49.71 -6.52 -36.53
C ALA A 67 -49.56 -7.51 -37.71
N ASN A 68 -48.80 -8.59 -37.48
CA ASN A 68 -49.26 -9.95 -37.82
C ASN A 68 -48.45 -11.04 -37.08
N GLN A 69 -49.22 -12.02 -36.61
CA GLN A 69 -48.81 -13.23 -35.88
C GLN A 69 -48.47 -14.37 -36.87
N ALA A 70 -47.68 -15.36 -36.44
CA ALA A 70 -48.17 -16.73 -36.15
C ALA A 70 -47.06 -17.81 -36.07
N ASN A 71 -47.09 -18.51 -34.93
CA ASN A 71 -46.95 -19.95 -34.68
C ASN A 71 -45.62 -20.75 -34.74
N GLN A 72 -45.42 -21.44 -33.59
CA GLN A 72 -44.44 -22.40 -33.07
C GLN A 72 -44.47 -23.80 -33.78
N PRO A 73 -43.82 -24.92 -33.30
CA PRO A 73 -43.00 -25.17 -32.07
C PRO A 73 -41.76 -26.11 -32.21
N LYS A 74 -40.85 -26.10 -31.19
CA LYS A 74 -40.42 -27.27 -30.37
C LYS A 74 -39.13 -27.06 -29.54
N GLN A 75 -39.28 -27.35 -28.24
CA GLN A 75 -38.45 -28.16 -27.32
C GLN A 75 -36.99 -27.80 -26.93
N SER A 76 -36.85 -27.65 -25.59
CA SER A 76 -35.81 -28.17 -24.67
C SER A 76 -34.37 -27.64 -24.68
N SER A 77 -34.02 -26.82 -23.68
CA SER A 77 -33.10 -27.15 -22.56
C SER A 77 -32.77 -25.89 -21.74
N PRO A 78 -32.41 -26.00 -20.44
CA PRO A 78 -32.37 -24.85 -19.52
C PRO A 78 -31.14 -23.96 -19.76
N ALA A 79 -31.37 -22.65 -19.73
CA ALA A 79 -30.34 -21.63 -19.78
C ALA A 79 -29.49 -21.64 -18.48
N PRO A 80 -28.17 -21.44 -18.55
CA PRO A 80 -27.38 -21.12 -17.38
C PRO A 80 -27.74 -19.71 -16.92
N THR A 81 -28.01 -19.57 -15.64
CA THR A 81 -28.16 -18.31 -14.92
C THR A 81 -26.95 -17.40 -15.18
N GLU A 82 -27.19 -16.23 -15.77
CA GLU A 82 -26.25 -15.11 -15.78
C GLU A 82 -25.92 -14.73 -14.33
N LYS A 83 -24.66 -14.93 -13.97
CA LYS A 83 -24.05 -14.30 -12.78
C LYS A 83 -23.88 -12.81 -13.08
N PRO A 84 -24.10 -11.93 -12.10
CA PRO A 84 -23.86 -10.51 -12.27
C PRO A 84 -22.36 -10.25 -12.50
N ASP A 85 -22.11 -9.43 -13.52
CA ASP A 85 -20.83 -8.86 -13.91
C ASP A 85 -20.17 -8.17 -12.71
N HIS A 86 -19.17 -8.84 -12.13
CA HIS A 86 -18.34 -8.32 -11.07
C HIS A 86 -16.98 -7.95 -11.66
N GLY A 87 -16.81 -6.65 -11.92
CA GLY A 87 -15.52 -5.95 -12.00
C GLY A 87 -14.55 -6.51 -13.02
N GLU A 88 -14.36 -5.79 -14.13
CA GLU A 88 -13.30 -6.06 -15.10
C GLU A 88 -11.96 -6.30 -14.38
N ASN A 89 -11.56 -7.57 -14.35
CA ASN A 89 -10.16 -7.91 -14.40
C ASN A 89 -9.65 -7.18 -15.64
N ILE A 90 -8.78 -6.17 -15.49
CA ILE A 90 -8.09 -5.59 -16.65
C ILE A 90 -7.15 -6.69 -17.15
N GLN A 91 -7.71 -7.67 -17.86
CA GLN A 91 -6.97 -8.69 -18.55
C GLN A 91 -6.21 -7.97 -19.63
N GLN A 92 -4.90 -7.91 -19.42
CA GLN A 92 -3.94 -7.92 -20.51
C GLN A 92 -4.05 -6.71 -21.44
N GLU A 93 -4.20 -5.50 -20.89
CA GLU A 93 -3.68 -4.34 -21.62
C GLU A 93 -2.16 -4.50 -21.70
N SER A 94 -1.67 -4.81 -22.91
CA SER A 94 -0.25 -5.02 -23.18
C SER A 94 0.55 -3.81 -22.69
N GLY A 95 1.36 -3.99 -21.63
CA GLY A 95 2.22 -2.94 -21.07
C GLY A 95 1.99 -2.60 -19.59
N LEU A 96 1.08 -3.27 -18.89
CA LEU A 96 0.86 -3.12 -17.44
C LEU A 96 1.47 -4.24 -16.58
N ASP A 97 2.21 -5.16 -17.22
CA ASP A 97 2.86 -6.27 -16.53
C ASP A 97 4.00 -5.80 -15.61
N TYR A 98 4.17 -6.52 -14.51
CA TYR A 98 5.31 -6.36 -13.61
C TYR A 98 6.48 -7.20 -14.11
N ILE A 99 7.40 -6.56 -14.84
CA ILE A 99 8.66 -7.14 -15.29
C ILE A 99 9.74 -6.70 -14.31
N ASP A 100 10.38 -7.64 -13.63
CA ASP A 100 11.37 -7.35 -12.59
C ASP A 100 12.78 -7.01 -13.13
N GLU A 101 13.73 -6.80 -12.21
CA GLU A 101 15.14 -6.52 -12.53
C GLU A 101 15.85 -7.65 -13.29
N TYR A 102 15.28 -8.85 -13.32
CA TYR A 102 15.78 -10.02 -14.04
C TYR A 102 15.09 -10.23 -15.39
N GLY A 103 14.17 -9.34 -15.78
CA GLY A 103 13.36 -9.48 -16.99
C GLY A 103 12.27 -10.55 -16.86
N ILE A 104 11.98 -11.03 -15.64
CA ILE A 104 10.93 -12.02 -15.40
C ILE A 104 9.59 -11.29 -15.31
N ASN A 105 8.63 -11.72 -16.12
CA ASN A 105 7.27 -11.23 -16.09
C ASN A 105 6.46 -11.99 -15.03
N HIS A 106 5.99 -11.27 -14.00
CA HIS A 106 5.16 -11.82 -12.91
C HIS A 106 3.66 -11.62 -13.13
N GLY A 107 3.26 -11.14 -14.31
CA GLY A 107 1.89 -10.87 -14.71
C GLY A 107 1.45 -9.43 -14.47
N GLY A 108 0.18 -9.17 -14.77
CA GLY A 108 -0.45 -7.86 -14.64
C GLY A 108 -0.56 -7.38 -13.18
N GLY A 109 -0.54 -6.06 -13.01
CA GLY A 109 -0.84 -5.44 -11.72
C GLY A 109 -2.27 -5.70 -11.24
N ILE A 110 -2.46 -5.69 -9.93
CA ILE A 110 -3.76 -5.86 -9.29
C ILE A 110 -4.31 -4.49 -8.88
N LEU A 111 -5.44 -4.07 -9.47
CA LEU A 111 -6.06 -2.78 -9.17
C LEU A 111 -6.81 -2.81 -7.84
N ILE A 112 -6.32 -2.05 -6.84
CA ILE A 112 -7.00 -1.86 -5.55
C ILE A 112 -6.92 -0.39 -5.17
N GLY A 113 -8.07 0.22 -4.90
CA GLY A 113 -8.13 1.62 -4.45
C GLY A 113 -7.59 2.62 -5.47
N GLY A 114 -7.74 2.35 -6.78
CA GLY A 114 -7.31 3.26 -7.86
C GLY A 114 -5.81 3.18 -8.21
N ILE A 115 -5.06 2.25 -7.62
CA ILE A 115 -3.65 2.01 -7.96
C ILE A 115 -3.39 0.54 -8.29
N LEU A 116 -2.46 0.28 -9.21
CA LEU A 116 -2.02 -1.07 -9.53
C LEU A 116 -0.94 -1.53 -8.54
N TRP A 117 -1.16 -2.66 -7.89
CA TRP A 117 -0.20 -3.31 -7.02
C TRP A 117 0.55 -4.41 -7.77
N ALA A 118 1.86 -4.50 -7.57
CA ALA A 118 2.65 -5.57 -8.16
C ALA A 118 2.20 -6.95 -7.64
N PRO A 119 2.18 -7.99 -8.48
CA PRO A 119 1.76 -9.34 -8.07
C PRO A 119 2.73 -10.00 -7.09
N VAL A 120 4.01 -9.59 -7.09
CA VAL A 120 5.05 -10.09 -6.16
C VAL A 120 5.83 -8.96 -5.47
N ASN A 121 6.55 -9.28 -4.38
CA ASN A 121 7.46 -8.34 -3.73
C ASN A 121 8.66 -8.03 -4.63
N CYS A 122 9.26 -6.86 -4.45
CA CYS A 122 10.45 -6.46 -5.17
C CYS A 122 11.62 -7.43 -4.89
N GLY A 123 12.31 -7.86 -5.95
CA GLY A 123 13.37 -8.87 -5.87
C GLY A 123 12.88 -10.28 -5.58
N TYR A 124 11.57 -10.58 -5.76
CA TYR A 124 11.05 -11.93 -5.68
C TYR A 124 11.75 -12.86 -6.69
N HIS A 125 12.18 -14.02 -6.20
CA HIS A 125 12.67 -15.10 -7.03
C HIS A 125 12.26 -16.41 -6.35
N ALA A 126 11.51 -17.26 -7.05
CA ALA A 126 10.84 -18.42 -6.45
C ALA A 126 11.77 -19.35 -5.64
N THR A 127 13.03 -19.49 -6.05
CA THR A 127 14.01 -20.34 -5.36
C THR A 127 14.91 -19.61 -4.39
N ASP A 128 15.26 -18.35 -4.69
CA ASP A 128 16.37 -17.67 -4.02
C ASP A 128 15.86 -16.65 -3.00
N PHE A 129 14.75 -15.98 -3.33
CA PHE A 129 14.11 -14.94 -2.52
C PHE A 129 12.59 -15.11 -2.57
N PRO A 130 12.03 -16.23 -2.06
CA PRO A 130 10.60 -16.52 -2.19
C PRO A 130 9.72 -15.44 -1.55
N TYR A 131 10.22 -14.72 -0.54
CA TYR A 131 9.49 -13.62 0.13
C TYR A 131 9.78 -12.23 -0.49
N GLY A 132 10.56 -12.17 -1.57
CA GLY A 132 11.22 -10.95 -2.02
C GLY A 132 12.46 -10.63 -1.18
N LYS A 133 13.22 -9.62 -1.64
CA LYS A 133 14.40 -9.13 -0.92
C LYS A 133 13.98 -8.13 0.16
N LEU A 134 14.90 -7.89 1.10
CA LEU A 134 14.84 -6.80 2.06
C LEU A 134 15.72 -5.65 1.61
N TYR A 135 15.27 -4.42 1.77
CA TYR A 135 15.96 -3.21 1.29
C TYR A 135 16.20 -2.31 2.48
N GLN A 136 17.41 -1.79 2.66
CA GLN A 136 17.59 -0.60 3.51
C GLN A 136 16.94 0.60 2.80
N TRP A 137 16.28 1.49 3.54
CA TRP A 137 15.52 2.57 2.91
C TRP A 137 16.43 3.43 2.02
N GLY A 138 16.01 3.69 0.77
CA GLY A 138 16.81 4.44 -0.18
C GLY A 138 17.80 3.62 -1.01
N ARG A 139 17.86 2.29 -0.86
CA ARG A 139 18.71 1.42 -1.69
C ARG A 139 18.04 0.98 -2.98
N LYS A 140 18.82 0.93 -4.06
CA LYS A 140 18.46 0.31 -5.35
C LYS A 140 18.30 -1.20 -5.22
N HIS A 141 19.23 -1.84 -4.53
CA HIS A 141 19.34 -3.29 -4.46
C HIS A 141 19.00 -3.76 -3.06
N GLY A 142 18.19 -4.80 -2.99
CA GLY A 142 17.86 -5.50 -1.76
C GLY A 142 18.84 -6.64 -1.49
N GLN A 143 18.77 -7.19 -0.29
CA GLN A 143 19.56 -8.32 0.18
C GLN A 143 18.63 -9.47 0.57
N GLY A 144 19.16 -10.70 0.53
CA GLY A 144 18.45 -11.86 1.05
C GLY A 144 18.27 -11.82 2.57
N TYR A 145 17.42 -12.69 3.08
CA TYR A 145 17.15 -12.92 4.50
C TYR A 145 18.00 -14.08 5.03
N ASN A 146 18.78 -13.84 6.08
CA ASN A 146 19.77 -14.83 6.52
C ASN A 146 19.22 -15.91 7.48
N GLY A 147 17.92 -15.88 7.78
CA GLY A 147 17.35 -16.70 8.86
C GLY A 147 17.52 -16.01 10.23
N PRO A 148 16.68 -16.34 11.23
CA PRO A 148 16.89 -15.81 12.57
C PRO A 148 18.14 -16.40 13.20
N TYR A 149 18.93 -15.56 13.88
CA TYR A 149 19.95 -16.03 14.81
C TYR A 149 19.30 -16.62 16.08
N ARG A 150 18.12 -16.11 16.47
CA ARG A 150 17.32 -16.61 17.60
C ARG A 150 16.18 -17.51 17.15
N VAL A 151 16.38 -18.82 17.29
CA VAL A 151 15.48 -19.92 16.86
C VAL A 151 14.18 -20.03 17.68
N GLU A 152 13.86 -19.09 18.56
CA GLU A 152 12.85 -19.31 19.60
C GLU A 152 11.39 -19.11 19.13
N GLN A 153 11.13 -18.52 17.95
CA GLN A 153 9.77 -18.14 17.54
C GLN A 153 9.40 -18.35 16.06
N GLY A 154 10.08 -19.23 15.31
CA GLY A 154 9.64 -19.51 13.94
C GLY A 154 10.49 -20.49 13.14
N ASN A 155 9.94 -20.93 12.00
CA ASN A 155 10.67 -21.75 11.02
C ASN A 155 11.86 -20.96 10.48
N VAL A 156 13.04 -21.57 10.46
CA VAL A 156 14.22 -20.99 9.80
C VAL A 156 14.03 -21.19 8.29
N ASN A 157 13.57 -20.15 7.60
CA ASN A 157 13.43 -20.15 6.15
C ASN A 157 14.37 -19.10 5.55
N PRO A 158 15.70 -19.31 5.60
CA PRO A 158 16.66 -18.38 5.02
C PRO A 158 16.53 -18.38 3.51
N ASP A 159 16.84 -17.23 2.89
CA ASP A 159 17.00 -17.14 1.45
C ASP A 159 18.25 -17.93 1.02
N LYS A 160 18.26 -18.45 -0.21
CA LYS A 160 19.42 -19.21 -0.69
C LYS A 160 20.68 -18.35 -0.74
N THR A 161 20.51 -17.10 -1.15
CA THR A 161 21.59 -16.11 -1.21
C THR A 161 21.51 -15.22 0.03
N GLN A 162 22.59 -15.23 0.80
CA GLN A 162 22.71 -14.51 2.07
C GLN A 162 23.30 -13.11 1.84
N ALA A 163 22.91 -12.14 2.66
CA ALA A 163 23.48 -10.80 2.64
C ALA A 163 24.94 -10.82 3.10
N GLU A 164 25.80 -10.06 2.42
CA GLU A 164 27.13 -9.70 2.93
C GLU A 164 26.98 -8.56 3.94
N ILE A 165 27.76 -8.53 5.02
CA ILE A 165 27.63 -7.50 6.06
C ILE A 165 28.85 -6.59 6.04
N THR A 166 28.63 -5.27 6.01
CA THR A 166 29.69 -4.26 6.07
C THR A 166 29.28 -3.13 7.04
N PRO A 167 30.20 -2.52 7.78
CA PRO A 167 29.86 -1.37 8.64
C PRO A 167 29.39 -0.13 7.84
N ALA A 168 28.37 0.55 8.33
CA ALA A 168 27.94 1.89 7.92
C ALA A 168 28.81 3.00 8.56
N PRO A 169 28.77 4.26 8.08
CA PRO A 169 28.04 4.74 6.91
C PRO A 169 28.79 4.51 5.60
N VAL A 170 28.05 4.41 4.51
CA VAL A 170 28.58 4.36 3.13
C VAL A 170 27.89 5.40 2.26
N THR A 171 28.55 5.89 1.21
CA THR A 171 27.88 6.77 0.23
C THR A 171 26.91 5.96 -0.65
N PRO A 172 25.81 6.54 -1.15
CA PRO A 172 24.89 5.83 -2.04
C PRO A 172 25.57 5.32 -3.31
N ALA A 173 26.53 6.08 -3.84
CA ALA A 173 27.29 5.70 -5.03
C ALA A 173 28.17 4.46 -4.81
N GLU A 174 28.80 4.35 -3.65
CA GLU A 174 29.59 3.16 -3.31
C GLU A 174 28.65 1.97 -3.05
N ALA A 175 27.54 2.18 -2.33
CA ALA A 175 26.59 1.11 -2.05
C ALA A 175 26.05 0.45 -3.32
N ARG A 176 25.78 1.21 -4.39
CA ARG A 176 25.32 0.63 -5.68
C ARG A 176 26.29 -0.36 -6.31
N LYS A 177 27.59 -0.29 -5.99
CA LYS A 177 28.58 -1.27 -6.48
C LYS A 177 28.50 -2.61 -5.74
N HIS A 178 27.82 -2.63 -4.59
CA HIS A 178 27.68 -3.79 -3.71
C HIS A 178 26.20 -4.13 -3.52
N PRO A 179 25.56 -4.76 -4.52
CA PRO A 179 24.11 -4.97 -4.55
C PRO A 179 23.63 -5.91 -3.44
N ASN A 180 24.45 -6.85 -2.98
CA ASN A 180 24.09 -7.85 -1.97
C ASN A 180 24.59 -7.51 -0.54
N THR A 181 25.12 -6.32 -0.32
CA THR A 181 25.66 -5.92 0.99
C THR A 181 24.62 -5.21 1.84
N PHE A 182 24.45 -5.63 3.08
CA PHE A 182 23.76 -4.89 4.12
C PHE A 182 24.77 -4.07 4.93
N TYR A 183 24.49 -2.79 5.09
CA TYR A 183 25.34 -1.89 5.86
C TYR A 183 24.85 -1.83 7.30
N ALA A 184 25.55 -2.49 8.21
CA ALA A 184 25.18 -2.60 9.62
C ALA A 184 25.67 -1.40 10.44
N LYS A 185 24.96 -1.10 11.52
CA LYS A 185 25.29 -0.03 12.44
C LYS A 185 26.68 -0.24 13.03
N SER A 186 27.51 0.78 12.84
CA SER A 186 28.78 0.94 13.56
C SER A 186 28.61 1.94 14.69
N ASP A 187 29.58 1.99 15.60
CA ASP A 187 29.60 2.93 16.73
C ASP A 187 29.50 4.41 16.31
N ASN A 188 29.85 4.71 15.05
CA ASN A 188 29.83 6.06 14.47
C ASN A 188 28.61 6.35 13.58
N ALA A 189 27.72 5.37 13.36
CA ALA A 189 26.58 5.53 12.47
C ALA A 189 25.35 6.08 13.21
N THR A 190 24.73 7.12 12.62
CA THR A 190 23.36 7.54 12.96
C THR A 190 22.36 6.41 12.68
N PHE A 191 21.06 6.57 12.98
CA PHE A 191 20.01 5.61 12.60
C PHE A 191 19.79 5.48 11.07
N ASN A 192 20.83 5.75 10.29
CA ASN A 192 20.90 5.73 8.84
C ASN A 192 22.13 4.94 8.40
N TRP A 193 21.99 4.12 7.37
CA TRP A 193 23.09 3.32 6.80
C TRP A 193 24.00 4.15 5.88
N THR A 194 23.53 5.32 5.46
CA THR A 194 24.25 6.23 4.57
C THR A 194 24.53 7.58 5.22
N THR A 195 25.35 8.40 4.57
CA THR A 195 25.62 9.79 4.91
C THR A 195 24.38 10.66 4.67
N ASN A 196 23.38 10.59 5.55
CA ASN A 196 22.17 11.43 5.65
C ASN A 196 21.69 12.11 4.35
N ASP A 197 21.37 11.30 3.33
CA ASP A 197 20.65 11.75 2.15
C ASP A 197 19.18 11.29 2.26
N MET A 198 18.28 12.25 2.45
CA MET A 198 16.84 11.98 2.51
C MET A 198 16.20 11.88 1.12
N LYS A 199 16.96 12.07 0.03
CA LYS A 199 16.47 12.15 -1.35
C LYS A 199 16.72 10.88 -2.16
N LEU A 200 16.86 9.75 -1.46
CA LEU A 200 17.34 8.52 -2.08
C LEU A 200 16.31 7.86 -2.98
N TRP A 201 15.08 7.59 -2.54
CA TRP A 201 14.04 7.05 -3.43
C TRP A 201 13.22 8.13 -4.13
N ASN A 202 13.04 9.27 -3.45
CA ASN A 202 12.31 10.40 -3.98
C ASN A 202 13.00 11.71 -3.64
N ASN A 203 12.78 12.71 -4.50
CA ASN A 203 13.02 14.09 -4.16
C ASN A 203 11.65 14.77 -4.05
N PHE A 204 11.19 15.02 -2.82
CA PHE A 204 10.02 15.86 -2.60
C PHE A 204 10.41 17.30 -2.96
N THR A 205 9.69 17.89 -3.90
CA THR A 205 9.70 19.35 -4.08
C THR A 205 8.60 19.98 -3.23
N ASP A 206 8.76 21.25 -2.86
CA ASP A 206 7.83 21.98 -1.98
C ASP A 206 6.39 22.07 -2.53
N ASP A 207 6.21 21.79 -3.82
CA ASP A 207 4.92 21.70 -4.51
C ASP A 207 4.27 20.31 -4.46
N GLY A 208 4.87 19.35 -3.74
CA GLY A 208 4.36 18.00 -3.56
C GLY A 208 4.62 17.07 -4.75
N ILE A 209 5.42 17.47 -5.74
CA ILE A 209 5.80 16.60 -6.84
C ILE A 209 6.89 15.62 -6.35
N ILE A 210 6.64 14.32 -6.57
CA ILE A 210 7.57 13.25 -6.25
C ILE A 210 8.37 12.91 -7.51
N PHE A 211 9.64 13.30 -7.55
CA PHE A 211 10.56 12.82 -8.57
C PHE A 211 11.21 11.51 -8.11
N LYS A 212 11.04 10.44 -8.89
CA LYS A 212 11.73 9.17 -8.69
C LYS A 212 13.23 9.36 -8.91
N ASN A 213 14.03 8.94 -7.95
CA ASN A 213 15.47 8.86 -8.13
C ASN A 213 15.81 7.51 -8.74
N LYS A 214 15.93 7.46 -10.07
CA LYS A 214 16.14 6.22 -10.84
C LYS A 214 17.37 5.43 -10.39
N ASP A 215 18.40 6.11 -9.89
CA ASP A 215 19.64 5.46 -9.44
C ASP A 215 19.43 4.58 -8.21
N ASN A 216 18.39 4.86 -7.43
CA ASN A 216 18.15 4.23 -6.13
C ASN A 216 16.76 3.59 -6.02
N ASP A 217 15.82 3.86 -6.93
CA ASP A 217 14.47 3.28 -6.93
C ASP A 217 14.53 1.77 -7.15
N PRO A 218 14.14 0.93 -6.18
CA PRO A 218 14.21 -0.52 -6.31
C PRO A 218 13.15 -1.06 -7.28
N CYS A 219 12.10 -0.29 -7.56
CA CYS A 219 11.03 -0.75 -8.42
C CYS A 219 11.43 -0.70 -9.91
N PRO A 220 10.91 -1.62 -10.73
CA PRO A 220 11.13 -1.61 -12.18
C PRO A 220 10.54 -0.37 -12.86
N GLU A 221 10.89 -0.18 -14.13
CA GLU A 221 10.37 0.93 -14.92
C GLU A 221 8.83 0.95 -14.95
N GLY A 222 8.23 2.14 -14.81
CA GLY A 222 6.78 2.30 -14.68
C GLY A 222 6.23 2.06 -13.26
N TRP A 223 6.97 1.38 -12.40
CA TRP A 223 6.58 1.06 -11.03
C TRP A 223 7.30 1.94 -10.00
N ARG A 224 6.73 2.11 -8.81
CA ARG A 224 7.29 2.92 -7.71
C ARG A 224 7.12 2.24 -6.37
N VAL A 225 7.95 2.63 -5.41
CA VAL A 225 7.70 2.32 -3.99
C VAL A 225 6.36 2.99 -3.58
N PRO A 226 5.51 2.34 -2.77
CA PRO A 226 4.24 2.93 -2.35
C PRO A 226 4.42 4.19 -1.51
N GLU A 227 3.49 5.12 -1.64
CA GLU A 227 3.31 6.23 -0.72
C GLU A 227 2.57 5.78 0.54
N LEU A 228 2.57 6.66 1.54
CA LEU A 228 1.80 6.48 2.78
C LEU A 228 0.31 6.22 2.49
N TYR A 229 -0.29 6.98 1.56
CA TYR A 229 -1.72 6.88 1.26
C TYR A 229 -2.09 5.59 0.51
N ASP A 230 -1.18 5.03 -0.29
CA ASP A 230 -1.42 3.75 -0.95
C ASP A 230 -1.66 2.65 0.09
N PHE A 231 -0.82 2.61 1.14
CA PHE A 231 -0.99 1.65 2.21
C PHE A 231 -2.21 1.93 3.09
N TYR A 232 -2.55 3.20 3.39
CA TYR A 232 -3.78 3.49 4.11
C TYR A 232 -5.02 2.98 3.38
N ASN A 233 -5.08 3.17 2.06
CA ASN A 233 -6.16 2.63 1.25
C ASN A 233 -6.15 1.10 1.20
N LEU A 234 -4.96 0.47 1.21
CA LEU A 234 -4.83 -0.98 1.13
C LEU A 234 -5.24 -1.69 2.44
N VAL A 235 -4.88 -1.13 3.60
CA VAL A 235 -5.05 -1.79 4.91
C VAL A 235 -6.46 -1.66 5.48
N GLU A 236 -7.33 -0.87 4.86
CA GLU A 236 -8.70 -0.64 5.32
C GLU A 236 -9.47 -1.95 5.55
N HIS A 237 -9.30 -2.91 4.64
CA HIS A 237 -9.84 -4.26 4.79
C HIS A 237 -8.80 -5.32 4.45
N HIS A 238 -8.72 -6.32 5.32
CA HIS A 238 -7.78 -7.41 5.20
C HIS A 238 -8.34 -8.70 5.80
N SER A 239 -7.71 -9.83 5.46
CA SER A 239 -8.03 -11.13 6.05
C SER A 239 -7.43 -11.27 7.45
N LYS A 240 -7.75 -12.40 8.10
CA LYS A 240 -6.87 -12.91 9.16
C LYS A 240 -5.52 -13.33 8.58
N PHE A 241 -4.53 -13.53 9.44
CA PHE A 241 -3.25 -14.10 9.05
C PHE A 241 -3.44 -15.55 8.57
N VAL A 242 -2.94 -15.88 7.39
CA VAL A 242 -3.15 -17.18 6.72
C VAL A 242 -1.91 -17.64 5.98
N LYS A 243 -1.86 -18.93 5.62
CA LYS A 243 -0.91 -19.45 4.64
C LYS A 243 -1.47 -19.26 3.23
N HIS A 244 -0.65 -18.76 2.32
CA HIS A 244 -1.00 -18.72 0.90
C HIS A 244 -1.19 -20.14 0.38
N PRO A 245 -2.29 -20.44 -0.34
CA PRO A 245 -2.60 -21.81 -0.77
C PRO A 245 -1.52 -22.42 -1.67
N ASP A 246 -0.95 -21.61 -2.57
CA ASP A 246 -0.01 -22.13 -3.58
C ASP A 246 1.46 -22.11 -3.13
N THR A 247 1.86 -21.11 -2.34
CA THR A 247 3.27 -20.91 -1.95
C THR A 247 3.56 -21.40 -0.54
N GLY A 248 2.53 -21.67 0.27
CA GLY A 248 2.66 -22.05 1.68
C GLY A 248 3.13 -20.91 2.60
N GLN A 249 3.42 -19.73 2.05
CA GLN A 249 3.95 -18.59 2.79
C GLN A 249 2.92 -18.05 3.77
N GLN A 250 3.35 -17.72 4.98
CA GLN A 250 2.49 -17.07 5.95
C GLN A 250 2.38 -15.56 5.64
N GLY A 251 1.20 -14.97 5.79
CA GLY A 251 0.96 -13.55 5.49
C GLY A 251 -0.51 -13.16 5.61
N MET A 252 -0.90 -12.10 4.89
CA MET A 252 -2.26 -11.54 4.96
C MET A 252 -2.73 -11.10 3.57
N TRP A 253 -4.03 -11.29 3.30
CA TRP A 253 -4.68 -10.74 2.12
C TRP A 253 -5.24 -9.35 2.42
N PHE A 254 -5.09 -8.43 1.48
CA PHE A 254 -5.58 -7.06 1.57
C PHE A 254 -6.50 -6.76 0.39
N SER A 255 -7.69 -6.22 0.66
CA SER A 255 -8.71 -5.86 -0.34
C SER A 255 -8.97 -4.36 -0.42
N GLY A 256 -8.28 -3.56 0.40
CA GLY A 256 -8.39 -2.12 0.45
C GLY A 256 -9.81 -1.63 0.72
N PRO A 257 -10.42 -0.80 -0.15
CA PRO A 257 -11.70 -0.16 0.14
C PRO A 257 -12.90 -1.11 0.19
N GLN A 258 -12.76 -2.34 -0.32
CA GLN A 258 -13.83 -3.33 -0.30
C GLN A 258 -13.68 -4.25 0.91
N PRO A 259 -14.76 -4.55 1.67
CA PRO A 259 -14.72 -5.54 2.74
C PRO A 259 -14.10 -6.86 2.26
N TYR A 260 -13.22 -7.41 3.09
CA TYR A 260 -12.48 -8.61 2.71
C TYR A 260 -13.41 -9.79 2.45
N SER A 261 -13.28 -10.39 1.27
CA SER A 261 -13.87 -11.67 0.90
C SER A 261 -13.00 -12.38 -0.15
N THR A 262 -13.27 -13.65 -0.41
CA THR A 262 -12.59 -14.40 -1.48
C THR A 262 -13.07 -14.04 -2.89
N ASP A 263 -14.11 -13.22 -3.01
CA ASP A 263 -14.74 -12.85 -4.28
C ASP A 263 -14.38 -11.42 -4.72
N VAL A 264 -13.73 -10.64 -3.84
CA VAL A 264 -13.22 -9.31 -4.18
C VAL A 264 -11.76 -9.36 -4.60
N GLN A 265 -11.36 -8.36 -5.38
CA GLN A 265 -9.96 -8.15 -5.73
C GLN A 265 -9.13 -7.96 -4.47
N ARG A 266 -8.00 -8.66 -4.40
CA ARG A 266 -7.10 -8.65 -3.25
C ARG A 266 -5.68 -8.98 -3.67
N ILE A 267 -4.73 -8.57 -2.85
CA ILE A 267 -3.33 -8.99 -2.94
C ILE A 267 -2.90 -9.70 -1.67
N PHE A 268 -1.98 -10.64 -1.80
CA PHE A 268 -1.33 -11.26 -0.65
C PHE A 268 0.03 -10.60 -0.40
N LEU A 269 0.22 -10.12 0.83
CA LEU A 269 1.53 -9.70 1.30
C LEU A 269 2.10 -10.78 2.22
N PRO A 270 3.22 -11.44 1.84
CA PRO A 270 3.85 -12.40 2.70
C PRO A 270 4.52 -11.71 3.89
N ALA A 271 4.55 -12.37 5.04
CA ALA A 271 5.27 -11.94 6.23
C ALA A 271 6.77 -12.14 6.02
N ALA A 272 7.40 -11.20 5.31
CA ALA A 272 8.80 -11.29 4.91
C ALA A 272 9.80 -11.07 6.06
N GLY A 273 9.32 -10.60 7.22
CA GLY A 273 10.16 -10.25 8.37
C GLY A 273 10.87 -8.91 8.19
N ILE A 274 11.99 -8.78 8.90
CA ILE A 274 12.84 -7.60 9.01
C ILE A 274 14.31 -8.02 9.04
N ARG A 275 15.21 -7.11 8.67
CA ARG A 275 16.59 -7.11 9.16
C ARG A 275 16.85 -5.87 10.00
N PHE A 276 17.30 -6.07 11.23
CA PHE A 276 17.65 -5.00 12.16
C PHE A 276 18.99 -4.37 11.80
N GLN A 277 19.26 -3.21 12.38
CA GLN A 277 20.47 -2.43 12.12
C GLN A 277 21.79 -3.15 12.47
N ASP A 278 21.76 -4.17 13.34
CA ASP A 278 22.92 -5.02 13.69
C ASP A 278 23.10 -6.21 12.74
N ALA A 279 22.39 -6.18 11.60
CA ALA A 279 22.31 -7.22 10.59
C ALA A 279 21.53 -8.48 11.00
N GLU A 280 20.95 -8.56 12.20
CA GLU A 280 20.11 -9.70 12.58
C GLU A 280 18.80 -9.68 11.77
N ALA A 281 18.45 -10.81 11.15
CA ALA A 281 17.17 -10.97 10.45
C ALA A 281 16.17 -11.69 11.35
N ALA A 282 14.90 -11.28 11.36
CA ALA A 282 13.89 -11.91 12.22
C ALA A 282 12.47 -11.83 11.65
N GLY A 283 11.56 -12.60 12.25
CA GLY A 283 10.12 -12.44 12.08
C GLY A 283 9.53 -12.83 10.73
N ARG A 284 10.31 -13.44 9.84
CA ARG A 284 9.76 -14.09 8.64
C ARG A 284 8.72 -15.13 9.06
N GLU A 285 7.61 -15.17 8.35
CA GLU A 285 6.39 -15.93 8.65
C GLU A 285 5.62 -15.46 9.91
N VAL A 286 6.07 -14.42 10.62
CA VAL A 286 5.42 -13.90 11.84
C VAL A 286 4.81 -12.51 11.62
N TYR A 287 5.55 -11.61 10.97
CA TYR A 287 5.07 -10.28 10.61
C TYR A 287 5.63 -9.82 9.27
N GLY A 288 4.91 -8.91 8.63
CA GLY A 288 5.35 -8.23 7.42
C GLY A 288 5.65 -6.77 7.71
N LYS A 289 6.82 -6.31 7.27
CA LYS A 289 7.19 -4.90 7.27
C LYS A 289 7.51 -4.45 5.86
N TYR A 290 6.89 -3.36 5.41
CA TYR A 290 6.94 -2.89 4.04
C TYR A 290 7.21 -1.40 3.99
N TRP A 291 8.22 -0.98 3.23
CA TRP A 291 8.57 0.42 3.16
C TRP A 291 7.53 1.26 2.42
N THR A 292 7.38 2.49 2.89
CA THR A 292 6.79 3.58 2.11
C THR A 292 7.87 4.57 1.62
N LEU A 293 7.48 5.44 0.70
CA LEU A 293 8.25 6.58 0.22
C LEU A 293 8.36 7.73 1.23
N ARG A 294 7.56 7.74 2.31
CA ARG A 294 7.38 8.93 3.13
C ARG A 294 8.26 8.93 4.38
N HIS A 295 8.99 10.02 4.57
CA HIS A 295 9.68 10.31 5.83
C HIS A 295 8.68 10.52 6.97
N GLY A 296 8.99 9.93 8.11
CA GLY A 296 8.38 10.14 9.41
C GLY A 296 8.74 11.50 10.01
N GLY A 297 8.12 11.81 11.16
CA GLY A 297 8.22 13.13 11.78
C GLY A 297 9.56 13.44 12.46
N SER A 298 10.31 12.46 12.97
CA SER A 298 11.53 12.67 13.77
C SER A 298 12.71 11.79 13.30
N GLU A 299 13.92 12.36 13.36
CA GLU A 299 15.22 11.65 13.25
C GLU A 299 15.44 10.81 11.98
N GLY A 300 14.80 11.19 10.87
CA GLY A 300 14.94 10.45 9.61
C GLY A 300 14.23 9.09 9.63
N ALA A 301 13.33 8.86 10.59
CA ALA A 301 12.42 7.71 10.54
C ALA A 301 11.58 7.76 9.26
N VAL A 302 11.05 6.61 8.85
CA VAL A 302 10.23 6.45 7.64
C VAL A 302 8.95 5.73 8.03
N TRP A 303 7.85 6.09 7.35
CA TRP A 303 6.62 5.33 7.44
C TRP A 303 6.76 3.95 6.80
N HIS A 304 6.13 2.95 7.40
CA HIS A 304 6.07 1.58 6.88
C HIS A 304 4.71 0.97 7.18
N LEU A 305 4.28 0.02 6.35
CA LEU A 305 3.23 -0.91 6.72
C LEU A 305 3.81 -1.96 7.66
N ASP A 306 3.12 -2.21 8.77
CA ASP A 306 3.33 -3.33 9.69
C ASP A 306 2.07 -4.19 9.73
N PHE A 307 2.23 -5.51 9.66
CA PHE A 307 1.13 -6.42 9.96
C PHE A 307 1.61 -7.71 10.60
N SER A 308 0.72 -8.31 11.40
CA SER A 308 0.91 -9.59 12.07
C SER A 308 -0.43 -10.29 12.28
N ASN A 309 -0.48 -11.32 13.13
CA ASN A 309 -1.75 -11.92 13.56
C ASN A 309 -2.66 -10.95 14.35
N ASN A 310 -2.14 -9.82 14.81
CA ASN A 310 -2.89 -8.82 15.57
C ASN A 310 -3.58 -7.76 14.68
N GLY A 311 -3.33 -7.75 13.37
CA GLY A 311 -3.88 -6.78 12.43
C GLY A 311 -2.81 -6.15 11.55
N ALA A 312 -3.18 -5.08 10.85
CA ALA A 312 -2.30 -4.30 9.98
C ALA A 312 -2.48 -2.80 10.25
N ASP A 313 -1.38 -2.05 10.24
CA ASP A 313 -1.39 -0.58 10.40
C ASP A 313 -0.17 0.04 9.70
N VAL A 314 -0.22 1.36 9.48
CA VAL A 314 0.88 2.12 8.88
C VAL A 314 1.51 3.04 9.93
N LEU A 315 2.78 2.78 10.24
CA LEU A 315 3.46 3.32 11.43
C LEU A 315 4.66 4.21 11.05
N PRO A 316 4.93 5.31 11.78
CA PRO A 316 5.95 6.32 11.42
C PRO A 316 7.37 6.07 11.96
N MET A 317 7.67 4.88 12.48
CA MET A 317 8.81 4.65 13.39
C MET A 317 9.90 3.73 12.85
N ALA A 318 10.01 3.54 11.53
CA ALA A 318 11.02 2.65 10.99
C ALA A 318 12.33 3.38 10.71
N PHE A 319 13.46 2.77 11.07
CA PHE A 319 14.77 3.38 10.88
C PHE A 319 15.32 3.00 9.50
N PRO A 320 15.81 3.94 8.68
CA PRO A 320 16.40 3.66 7.36
C PRO A 320 17.49 2.59 7.38
N HIS A 321 18.18 2.42 8.52
CA HIS A 321 19.22 1.41 8.73
C HIS A 321 18.69 -0.02 8.70
N GLU A 322 17.44 -0.25 9.11
CA GLU A 322 16.80 -1.56 9.02
C GLU A 322 16.49 -1.90 7.56
N ALA A 323 16.25 -3.17 7.26
CA ALA A 323 15.80 -3.58 5.93
C ALA A 323 14.43 -4.25 5.96
N TYR A 324 13.48 -3.65 5.24
CA TYR A 324 12.12 -4.14 5.04
C TYR A 324 11.89 -4.48 3.57
N THR A 325 10.83 -5.20 3.26
CA THR A 325 10.50 -5.50 1.87
C THR A 325 9.79 -4.33 1.18
N VAL A 326 9.66 -4.39 -0.13
CA VAL A 326 8.97 -3.40 -0.97
C VAL A 326 7.95 -4.13 -1.83
N ARG A 327 6.72 -3.64 -1.86
CA ARG A 327 5.69 -4.06 -2.82
C ARG A 327 5.43 -2.90 -3.76
N CYS A 328 5.94 -2.98 -4.99
CA CYS A 328 5.83 -1.86 -5.91
C CYS A 328 4.38 -1.60 -6.34
N VAL A 329 4.09 -0.35 -6.68
CA VAL A 329 2.80 0.11 -7.21
C VAL A 329 2.98 0.92 -8.48
N ARG A 330 1.93 1.06 -9.27
CA ARG A 330 1.91 1.87 -10.49
C ARG A 330 0.64 2.71 -10.55
N ASP A 331 0.83 4.00 -10.78
CA ASP A 331 -0.27 4.94 -11.00
C ASP A 331 -0.93 4.65 -12.35
N ILE A 332 -2.26 4.73 -12.39
CA ILE A 332 -3.03 4.67 -13.64
C ILE A 332 -3.11 6.09 -14.21
N GLU A 333 -2.72 6.27 -15.47
CA GLU A 333 -2.78 7.56 -16.13
C GLU A 333 -4.21 8.15 -16.07
N GLY A 334 -4.32 9.41 -15.64
CA GLY A 334 -5.61 10.10 -15.46
C GLY A 334 -6.20 10.06 -14.04
N GLN A 335 -5.65 9.27 -13.11
CA GLN A 335 -6.10 9.21 -11.71
C GLN A 335 -5.04 9.71 -10.71
N LYS A 336 -4.39 10.85 -10.99
CA LYS A 336 -3.68 11.56 -9.91
C LYS A 336 -4.71 12.04 -8.88
N MET A 337 -4.85 11.29 -7.78
CA MET A 337 -5.58 11.73 -6.59
C MET A 337 -4.96 13.05 -6.12
N LYS A 338 -5.71 14.14 -6.28
CA LYS A 338 -5.34 15.50 -5.85
C LYS A 338 -5.46 15.66 -4.34
#